data_AF-A0A7V5EZQ9-F1
#
_entry.id   AF-A0A7V5EZQ9-F1
#
_cell.length_a   1.000
_cell.length_b   1.000
_cell.length_c   1.000
_cell.angle_alpha   90.00
_cell.angle_beta   90.00
_cell.angle_gamma   90.00
#
_symmetry.space_group_name_H-M   'P 1'
#
loop_
_entity.id
_entity.type
_entity.pdbx_description
1 polymer ?
#
loop_
_entity_poly.entity_id
_entity_poly.type
_entity_poly.pdbx_seq_one_letter_code
_entity_poly.pdbx_strand_id
1 'polypeptide(L)'
;MAHQYQKSTVRHTEEGDVTICSFCTPDEIMSLSFKKTFTTYARYNPIISKKESLAKAASKPDANVSLALTGEGNIVGFSILEYPYPDERWARVGDSTMMEVAVIEVVREWRAAGISKELLRFTLDHPLKEDRIFYMVGYSWTWDLEGAGVPPMAYRDMMIRLFSSQEFEILQTNEPNIMLRPENLFMARIGANIPKEIQKQFKLVRFNMDR
;
A
#
# COMPACT_ATOMS: atom_id res chain seq x y z
N MET A 1 11.24 18.03 -3.37
CA MET A 1 10.58 17.63 -4.63
C MET A 1 9.17 17.05 -4.42
N ALA A 2 8.79 16.58 -3.22
CA ALA A 2 7.45 16.02 -2.94
C ALA A 2 6.27 16.96 -3.29
N HIS A 3 6.40 18.27 -3.06
CA HIS A 3 5.33 19.23 -3.32
C HIS A 3 4.88 19.35 -4.80
N GLN A 4 5.69 18.95 -5.78
CA GLN A 4 5.33 19.11 -7.19
C GLN A 4 4.21 18.14 -7.63
N TYR A 5 4.10 16.99 -6.97
CA TYR A 5 3.15 15.93 -7.33
C TYR A 5 2.03 15.75 -6.30
N GLN A 6 2.05 16.56 -5.23
CA GLN A 6 1.04 16.54 -4.18
C GLN A 6 -0.32 16.91 -4.76
N LYS A 7 -1.29 16.01 -4.56
CA LYS A 7 -2.69 16.19 -4.92
C LYS A 7 -3.52 16.05 -3.65
N SER A 8 -4.68 16.69 -3.62
CA SER A 8 -5.67 16.44 -2.59
C SER A 8 -7.10 16.42 -3.12
N THR A 9 -7.98 15.72 -2.41
CA THR A 9 -9.43 15.73 -2.66
C THR A 9 -10.18 15.59 -1.36
N VAL A 10 -11.38 16.14 -1.29
CA VAL A 10 -12.30 15.90 -0.17
C VAL A 10 -13.25 14.77 -0.54
N ARG A 11 -13.55 13.91 0.43
CA ARG A 11 -14.54 12.85 0.34
C ARG A 11 -15.56 13.04 1.46
N HIS A 12 -16.81 13.20 1.07
CA HIS A 12 -17.94 13.27 1.99
C HIS A 12 -18.32 11.86 2.43
N THR A 13 -18.45 11.63 3.73
CA THR A 13 -18.86 10.35 4.32
C THR A 13 -19.89 10.58 5.42
N GLU A 14 -20.57 9.53 5.87
CA GLU A 14 -21.54 9.63 6.96
C GLU A 14 -20.88 10.06 8.29
N GLU A 15 -19.61 9.70 8.50
CA GLU A 15 -18.82 10.06 9.69
C GLU A 15 -18.17 11.45 9.60
N GLY A 16 -18.37 12.14 8.48
CA GLY A 16 -17.83 13.47 8.19
C GLY A 16 -16.89 13.49 6.99
N ASP A 17 -16.32 14.67 6.76
CA ASP A 17 -15.44 14.92 5.61
C ASP A 17 -14.02 14.41 5.87
N VAL A 18 -13.47 13.74 4.86
CA VAL A 18 -12.10 13.24 4.86
C VAL A 18 -11.35 13.85 3.69
N THR A 19 -10.25 14.53 3.97
CA THR A 19 -9.30 14.99 2.97
C THR A 19 -8.30 13.88 2.69
N ILE A 20 -8.20 13.46 1.43
CA ILE A 20 -7.16 12.56 0.94
C ILE A 20 -6.04 13.41 0.34
N CYS A 21 -4.80 13.20 0.77
CA CYS A 21 -3.61 13.89 0.25
C CYS A 21 -2.55 12.86 -0.16
N SER A 22 -1.85 13.09 -1.28
CA SER A 22 -0.67 12.30 -1.70
C SER A 22 0.65 13.03 -1.41
N PHE A 23 1.77 12.30 -1.49
CA PHE A 23 3.12 12.83 -1.32
C PHE A 23 3.29 13.68 -0.06
N CYS A 24 2.65 13.28 1.04
CA CYS A 24 2.74 13.99 2.31
C CYS A 24 4.19 13.98 2.81
N THR A 25 4.69 15.16 3.18
CA THR A 25 6.06 15.33 3.64
C THR A 25 6.24 14.87 5.08
N PRO A 26 7.47 14.57 5.52
CA PRO A 26 7.74 14.26 6.92
C PRO A 26 7.26 15.36 7.87
N ASP A 27 7.45 16.63 7.53
CA ASP A 27 7.04 17.77 8.38
C ASP A 27 5.52 17.89 8.49
N GLU A 28 4.80 17.72 7.38
CA GLU A 28 3.34 17.65 7.38
C GLU A 28 2.84 16.50 8.28
N ILE A 29 3.38 15.29 8.10
CA ILE A 29 3.02 14.11 8.90
C ILE A 29 3.25 14.35 10.39
N MET A 30 4.39 14.95 10.75
CA MET A 30 4.73 15.19 12.15
C MET A 30 3.85 16.24 12.83
N SER A 31 3.28 17.18 12.05
CA SER A 31 2.33 18.19 12.54
C SER A 31 0.93 17.64 12.81
N LEU A 32 0.60 16.46 12.26
CA LEU A 32 -0.72 15.84 12.37
C LEU A 32 -0.88 14.97 13.62
N SER A 33 -2.13 14.70 13.95
CA SER A 33 -2.53 13.78 15.03
C SER A 33 -2.69 12.36 14.49
N PHE A 34 -2.15 11.38 15.21
CA PHE A 34 -2.24 9.96 14.84
C PHE A 34 -3.08 9.22 15.88
N LYS A 35 -4.25 8.71 15.48
CA LYS A 35 -5.18 8.06 16.42
C LYS A 35 -4.55 6.80 17.03
N LYS A 36 -4.73 6.63 18.34
CA LYS A 36 -4.37 5.40 19.09
C LYS A 36 -5.11 4.15 18.60
N THR A 37 -6.12 4.29 17.77
CA THR A 37 -6.82 3.17 17.16
C THR A 37 -5.87 2.31 16.31
N PHE A 38 -4.78 2.87 15.78
CA PHE A 38 -3.68 2.14 15.13
C PHE A 38 -2.71 1.45 16.10
N THR A 39 -3.01 1.37 17.41
CA THR A 39 -2.06 0.80 18.41
C THR A 39 -2.62 -0.36 19.23
N THR A 40 -3.92 -0.68 19.14
CA THR A 40 -4.57 -1.50 20.17
C THR A 40 -5.58 -2.50 19.60
N TYR A 41 -5.12 -3.67 19.14
CA TYR A 41 -6.00 -4.82 18.88
C TYR A 41 -5.35 -6.14 19.32
N ALA A 42 -6.10 -6.97 20.06
CA ALA A 42 -5.58 -8.16 20.72
C ALA A 42 -5.12 -9.29 19.78
N ARG A 43 -5.51 -9.24 18.49
CA ARG A 43 -5.22 -10.28 17.49
C ARG A 43 -4.64 -9.73 16.18
N TYR A 44 -4.43 -8.42 16.10
CA TYR A 44 -3.91 -7.74 14.91
C TYR A 44 -2.84 -6.74 15.35
N ASN A 45 -1.63 -6.87 14.83
CA ASN A 45 -0.57 -5.88 15.01
C ASN A 45 -0.58 -4.94 13.80
N PRO A 46 -0.96 -3.66 13.99
CA PRO A 46 -0.85 -2.66 12.94
C PRO A 46 0.60 -2.58 12.47
N ILE A 47 0.80 -2.61 11.14
CA ILE A 47 2.15 -2.58 10.56
C ILE A 47 2.83 -1.25 10.91
N ILE A 48 2.04 -0.17 10.95
CA ILE A 48 2.46 1.15 11.38
C ILE A 48 1.61 1.57 12.58
N SER A 49 2.24 1.64 13.74
CA SER A 49 1.61 2.07 15.00
C SER A 49 2.04 3.47 15.45
N LYS A 50 2.90 4.14 14.67
CA LYS A 50 3.53 5.42 15.02
C LYS A 50 3.65 6.34 13.80
N LYS A 51 3.38 7.63 13.98
CA LYS A 51 3.49 8.64 12.90
C LYS A 51 4.94 8.83 12.44
N GLU A 52 5.91 8.59 13.30
CA GLU A 52 7.33 8.66 12.98
C GLU A 52 7.72 7.64 11.90
N SER A 53 7.04 6.48 11.86
CA SER A 53 7.25 5.49 10.80
C SER A 53 6.71 5.98 9.45
N LEU A 54 5.59 6.72 9.43
CA LEU A 54 5.07 7.37 8.22
C LEU A 54 6.02 8.48 7.75
N ALA A 55 6.48 9.32 8.66
CA ALA A 55 7.43 10.39 8.34
C ALA A 55 8.76 9.82 7.80
N LYS A 56 9.23 8.69 8.35
CA LYS A 56 10.40 7.97 7.84
C LYS A 56 10.16 7.37 6.46
N ALA A 57 8.96 6.84 6.17
CA ALA A 57 8.63 6.37 4.83
C ALA A 57 8.60 7.54 3.83
N ALA A 58 7.99 8.67 4.21
CA ALA A 58 7.93 9.88 3.38
C ALA A 58 9.28 10.54 3.10
N SER A 59 10.32 10.24 3.88
CA SER A 59 11.67 10.75 3.63
C SER A 59 12.48 9.89 2.64
N LYS A 60 11.98 8.70 2.27
CA LYS A 60 12.64 7.83 1.30
C LYS A 60 12.49 8.41 -0.13
N PRO A 61 13.51 8.21 -1.00
CA PRO A 61 13.43 8.66 -2.38
C PRO A 61 12.29 7.98 -3.12
N ASP A 62 11.60 8.75 -3.97
CA ASP A 62 10.43 8.34 -4.76
C ASP A 62 9.26 7.72 -3.97
N ALA A 63 9.27 7.76 -2.64
CA ALA A 63 8.18 7.24 -1.85
C ALA A 63 6.95 8.16 -1.97
N ASN A 64 5.76 7.55 -1.96
CA ASN A 64 4.49 8.25 -1.85
C ASN A 64 3.75 7.77 -0.60
N VAL A 65 3.72 8.64 0.41
CA VAL A 65 2.84 8.47 1.56
C VAL A 65 1.59 9.29 1.31
N SER A 66 0.46 8.60 1.16
CA SER A 66 -0.86 9.22 1.05
C SER A 66 -1.61 9.08 2.37
N LEU A 67 -2.31 10.13 2.78
CA LEU A 67 -3.03 10.21 4.05
C LEU A 67 -4.51 10.51 3.84
N ALA A 68 -5.34 9.99 4.73
CA ALA A 68 -6.73 10.34 4.90
C ALA A 68 -6.88 11.09 6.24
N LEU A 69 -7.32 12.35 6.16
CA LEU A 69 -7.33 13.30 7.27
C LEU A 69 -8.75 13.80 7.56
N THR A 70 -9.14 13.85 8.82
CA THR A 70 -10.36 14.58 9.21
C THR A 70 -10.13 16.09 9.16
N GLY A 71 -11.20 16.89 9.20
CA GLY A 71 -11.11 18.36 9.26
C GLY A 71 -10.31 18.91 10.46
N GLU A 72 -10.12 18.11 11.50
CA GLU A 72 -9.31 18.45 12.70
C GLU A 72 -7.83 18.07 12.57
N GLY A 73 -7.40 17.52 11.43
CA GLY A 73 -6.01 17.07 11.21
C GLY A 73 -5.67 15.72 11.85
N ASN A 74 -6.67 14.86 12.06
CA ASN A 74 -6.44 13.48 12.53
C ASN A 74 -6.25 12.53 11.34
N ILE A 75 -5.15 11.76 11.35
CA ILE A 75 -4.92 10.67 10.41
C ILE A 75 -5.87 9.51 10.75
N VAL A 76 -6.75 9.17 9.81
CA VAL A 76 -7.74 8.07 9.90
C VAL A 76 -7.49 6.96 8.89
N GLY A 77 -6.55 7.18 7.97
CA GLY A 77 -6.06 6.16 7.05
C GLY A 77 -4.79 6.63 6.35
N PHE A 78 -4.04 5.68 5.81
CA PHE A 78 -2.83 5.98 5.06
C PHE A 78 -2.49 4.84 4.10
N SER A 79 -1.69 5.15 3.10
CA SER A 79 -1.04 4.15 2.26
C SER A 79 0.35 4.59 1.84
N ILE A 80 1.27 3.63 1.76
CA ILE A 80 2.69 3.86 1.48
C ILE A 80 3.06 3.10 0.20
N LEU A 81 3.63 3.82 -0.76
CA LEU A 81 4.36 3.25 -1.89
C LEU A 81 5.85 3.53 -1.69
N GLU A 82 6.68 2.49 -1.69
CA GLU A 82 8.14 2.63 -1.52
C GLU A 82 8.90 1.51 -2.24
N TYR A 83 10.21 1.68 -2.42
CA TYR A 83 11.06 0.61 -2.94
C TYR A 83 11.14 -0.57 -1.94
N PRO A 84 11.25 -1.83 -2.44
CA PRO A 84 11.53 -2.99 -1.59
C PRO A 84 12.84 -2.80 -0.83
N TYR A 85 12.97 -3.51 0.29
CA TYR A 85 14.25 -3.57 0.98
C TYR A 85 15.30 -4.31 0.13
N PRO A 86 16.60 -3.94 0.20
CA PRO A 86 17.63 -4.55 -0.65
C PRO A 86 17.80 -6.06 -0.49
N ASP A 87 17.46 -6.62 0.66
CA ASP A 87 17.50 -8.05 0.97
C ASP A 87 16.24 -8.82 0.54
N GLU A 88 15.19 -8.11 0.14
CA GLU A 88 13.97 -8.73 -0.36
C GLU A 88 14.17 -9.31 -1.76
N ARG A 89 13.42 -10.39 -2.03
CA ARG A 89 13.43 -11.07 -3.33
C ARG A 89 13.17 -10.11 -4.50
N TRP A 90 12.28 -9.15 -4.30
CA TRP A 90 11.79 -8.25 -5.34
C TRP A 90 12.85 -7.24 -5.81
N ALA A 91 13.82 -6.91 -4.96
CA ALA A 91 14.94 -6.03 -5.33
C ALA A 91 15.81 -6.63 -6.46
N ARG A 92 15.77 -7.96 -6.67
CA ARG A 92 16.55 -8.64 -7.73
C ARG A 92 16.00 -8.50 -9.14
N VAL A 93 14.81 -7.90 -9.30
CA VAL A 93 14.22 -7.67 -10.62
C VAL A 93 15.02 -6.61 -11.40
N GLY A 94 15.57 -5.63 -10.70
CA GLY A 94 16.36 -4.56 -11.26
C GLY A 94 16.39 -3.37 -10.31
N ASP A 95 17.43 -2.55 -10.45
CA ASP A 95 17.60 -1.37 -9.61
C ASP A 95 16.46 -0.37 -9.87
N SER A 96 15.79 0.05 -8.79
CA SER A 96 14.65 0.95 -8.84
C SER A 96 13.53 0.50 -9.81
N THR A 97 13.38 -0.79 -10.09
CA THR A 97 12.33 -1.29 -11.01
C THR A 97 11.00 -1.56 -10.29
N MET A 98 11.08 -2.07 -9.07
CA MET A 98 9.92 -2.53 -8.29
C MET A 98 9.56 -1.50 -7.22
N MET A 99 8.27 -1.23 -7.01
CA MET A 99 7.80 -0.48 -5.84
C MET A 99 6.61 -1.19 -5.21
N GLU A 100 6.59 -1.24 -3.88
CA GLU A 100 5.57 -1.93 -3.10
C GLU A 100 4.56 -0.95 -2.53
N VAL A 101 3.26 -1.26 -2.67
CA VAL A 101 2.25 -0.74 -1.76
C VAL A 101 2.41 -1.45 -0.42
N ALA A 102 3.40 -1.01 0.36
CA ALA A 102 3.86 -1.68 1.56
C ALA A 102 2.77 -1.73 2.64
N VAL A 103 1.96 -0.67 2.73
CA VAL A 103 0.84 -0.61 3.66
C VAL A 103 -0.33 0.14 3.04
N ILE A 104 -1.54 -0.33 3.34
CA ILE A 104 -2.77 0.42 3.19
C ILE A 104 -3.68 0.11 4.38
N GLU A 105 -4.03 1.13 5.15
CA GLU A 105 -4.79 0.96 6.38
C GLU A 105 -5.80 2.09 6.58
N VAL A 106 -6.97 1.74 7.10
CA VAL A 106 -8.04 2.67 7.48
C VAL A 106 -8.59 2.21 8.83
N VAL A 107 -8.71 3.13 9.78
CA VAL A 107 -9.28 2.82 11.10
C VAL A 107 -10.72 2.33 10.97
N ARG A 108 -11.16 1.46 11.88
CA ARG A 108 -12.43 0.71 11.76
C ARG A 108 -13.63 1.63 11.54
N GLU A 109 -13.69 2.75 12.25
CA GLU A 109 -14.80 3.71 12.22
C GLU A 109 -14.97 4.36 10.84
N TRP A 110 -13.91 4.41 10.04
CA TRP A 110 -13.91 5.06 8.71
C TRP A 110 -13.90 4.04 7.55
N ARG A 111 -14.07 2.74 7.85
CA ARG A 111 -14.17 1.70 6.81
C ARG A 111 -15.51 1.77 6.09
N ALA A 112 -15.63 1.04 4.97
CA ALA A 112 -16.80 1.04 4.08
C ALA A 112 -17.18 2.38 3.43
N ALA A 113 -16.52 3.50 3.78
CA ALA A 113 -16.70 4.81 3.16
C ALA A 113 -15.97 4.96 1.81
N GLY A 114 -15.24 3.95 1.34
CA GLY A 114 -14.44 4.00 0.10
C GLY A 114 -13.11 4.76 0.21
N ILE A 115 -12.66 5.08 1.43
CA ILE A 115 -11.39 5.77 1.70
C ILE A 115 -10.19 4.97 1.18
N SER A 116 -10.16 3.66 1.39
CA SER A 116 -9.07 2.80 0.90
C SER A 116 -8.92 2.85 -0.62
N LYS A 117 -10.03 2.97 -1.35
CA LYS A 117 -10.02 3.10 -2.81
C LYS A 117 -9.37 4.42 -3.25
N GLU A 118 -9.71 5.53 -2.58
CA GLU A 118 -9.10 6.83 -2.88
C GLU A 118 -7.63 6.89 -2.46
N LEU A 119 -7.30 6.37 -1.27
CA LEU A 119 -5.91 6.25 -0.83
C LEU A 119 -5.08 5.48 -1.86
N LEU A 120 -5.53 4.30 -2.28
CA LEU A 120 -4.80 3.50 -3.26
C LEU A 120 -4.64 4.25 -4.59
N ARG A 121 -5.68 4.93 -5.06
CA ARG A 121 -5.62 5.76 -6.28
C ARG A 121 -4.55 6.86 -6.17
N PHE A 122 -4.55 7.60 -5.07
CA PHE A 122 -3.58 8.68 -4.82
C PHE A 122 -2.16 8.17 -4.61
N THR A 123 -2.01 7.02 -3.97
CA THR A 123 -0.72 6.34 -3.77
C THR A 123 -0.12 5.90 -5.11
N LEU A 124 -0.94 5.40 -6.03
CA LEU A 124 -0.50 4.89 -7.34
C LEU A 124 -0.48 5.94 -8.46
N ASP A 125 -1.06 7.12 -8.25
CA ASP A 125 -0.93 8.30 -9.11
C ASP A 125 0.48 8.91 -8.97
N HIS A 126 1.47 8.10 -9.33
CA HIS A 126 2.88 8.34 -9.17
C HIS A 126 3.51 8.66 -10.54
N PRO A 127 4.41 9.65 -10.66
CA PRO A 127 5.01 10.02 -11.95
C PRO A 127 5.77 8.87 -12.61
N LEU A 128 6.32 7.95 -11.83
CA LEU A 128 7.06 6.77 -12.32
C LEU A 128 6.15 5.55 -12.58
N LYS A 129 4.82 5.67 -12.51
CA LYS A 129 3.87 4.56 -12.63
C LYS A 129 4.11 3.68 -13.87
N GLU A 130 4.45 4.29 -15.00
CA GLU A 130 4.68 3.54 -16.24
C GLU A 130 6.11 3.00 -16.38
N ASP A 131 7.05 3.52 -15.61
CA ASP A 131 8.46 3.11 -15.58
C ASP A 131 8.78 2.13 -14.45
N ARG A 132 7.75 1.63 -13.75
CA ARG A 132 7.88 0.76 -12.57
C ARG A 132 6.91 -0.41 -12.66
N ILE A 133 7.26 -1.48 -11.94
CA ILE A 133 6.33 -2.54 -11.58
C ILE A 133 5.86 -2.25 -10.16
N PHE A 134 4.58 -1.93 -10.01
CA PHE A 134 3.98 -1.76 -8.69
C PHE A 134 3.44 -3.10 -8.22
N TYR A 135 3.71 -3.47 -6.98
CA TYR A 135 3.26 -4.73 -6.42
C TYR A 135 2.76 -4.56 -4.99
N MET A 136 2.11 -5.61 -4.50
CA MET A 136 1.71 -5.74 -3.11
C MET A 136 1.87 -7.20 -2.70
N VAL A 137 2.21 -7.41 -1.42
CA VAL A 137 2.13 -8.74 -0.80
C VAL A 137 1.09 -8.71 0.32
N GLY A 138 0.15 -9.65 0.27
CA GLY A 138 -0.99 -9.72 1.18
C GLY A 138 -0.87 -10.95 2.05
N TYR A 139 -0.47 -10.75 3.30
CA TYR A 139 -0.34 -11.82 4.27
C TYR A 139 -1.55 -11.84 5.22
N SER A 140 -2.25 -12.97 5.33
CA SER A 140 -3.50 -13.03 6.08
C SER A 140 -3.36 -12.84 7.58
N TRP A 141 -2.17 -13.07 8.14
CA TRP A 141 -1.88 -12.77 9.54
C TRP A 141 -1.74 -11.27 9.85
N THR A 142 -1.71 -10.41 8.82
CA THR A 142 -1.75 -8.95 8.97
C THR A 142 -3.13 -8.38 8.66
N TRP A 143 -4.18 -9.19 8.63
CA TRP A 143 -5.54 -8.73 8.33
C TRP A 143 -6.40 -8.65 9.58
N ASP A 144 -7.18 -7.58 9.66
CA ASP A 144 -8.17 -7.40 10.72
C ASP A 144 -9.48 -8.12 10.37
N LEU A 145 -9.46 -9.46 10.44
CA LEU A 145 -10.61 -10.31 10.13
C LEU A 145 -11.78 -10.07 11.10
N GLU A 146 -11.48 -9.81 12.37
CA GLU A 146 -12.48 -9.53 13.40
C GLU A 146 -13.21 -8.22 13.11
N GLY A 147 -12.47 -7.14 12.84
CA GLY A 147 -13.06 -5.85 12.50
C GLY A 147 -13.75 -5.82 11.14
N ALA A 148 -13.37 -6.70 10.22
CA ALA A 148 -14.05 -6.85 8.93
C ALA A 148 -15.28 -7.77 9.00
N GLY A 149 -15.35 -8.67 9.98
CA GLY A 149 -16.46 -9.62 10.14
C GLY A 149 -16.58 -10.65 9.02
N VAL A 150 -15.49 -10.94 8.31
CA VAL A 150 -15.47 -11.85 7.15
C VAL A 150 -14.38 -12.91 7.26
N PRO A 151 -14.56 -14.11 6.66
CA PRO A 151 -13.52 -15.14 6.65
C PRO A 151 -12.31 -14.73 5.79
N PRO A 152 -11.13 -15.35 5.98
CA PRO A 152 -9.90 -14.98 5.27
C PRO A 152 -10.04 -14.92 3.74
N MET A 153 -10.71 -15.88 3.12
CA MET A 153 -10.92 -15.89 1.67
C MET A 153 -11.80 -14.73 1.18
N ALA A 154 -12.82 -14.34 1.96
CA ALA A 154 -13.63 -13.17 1.61
C ALA A 154 -12.84 -11.86 1.77
N TYR A 155 -11.95 -11.78 2.77
CA TYR A 155 -11.02 -10.66 2.90
C TYR A 155 -10.05 -10.59 1.72
N ARG A 156 -9.51 -11.74 1.29
CA ARG A 156 -8.71 -11.86 0.06
C ARG A 156 -9.46 -11.29 -1.14
N ASP A 157 -10.71 -11.69 -1.36
CA ASP A 157 -11.52 -11.22 -2.49
C ASP A 157 -11.81 -9.71 -2.42
N MET A 158 -11.92 -9.14 -1.22
CA MET A 158 -12.01 -7.69 -1.04
C MET A 158 -10.71 -6.99 -1.46
N MET A 159 -9.55 -7.52 -1.05
CA MET A 159 -8.24 -6.99 -1.45
C MET A 159 -8.03 -7.07 -2.96
N ILE A 160 -8.37 -8.21 -3.57
CA ILE A 160 -8.31 -8.40 -5.03
C ILE A 160 -9.13 -7.32 -5.73
N ARG A 161 -10.38 -7.10 -5.30
CA ARG A 161 -11.26 -6.08 -5.90
C ARG A 161 -10.70 -4.66 -5.77
N LEU A 162 -10.14 -4.33 -4.60
CA LEU A 162 -9.51 -3.03 -4.35
C LEU A 162 -8.34 -2.79 -5.31
N PHE A 163 -7.39 -3.73 -5.38
CA PHE A 163 -6.19 -3.58 -6.21
C PHE A 163 -6.46 -3.72 -7.71
N SER A 164 -7.37 -4.61 -8.11
CA SER A 164 -7.75 -4.76 -9.53
C SER A 164 -8.36 -3.47 -10.10
N SER A 165 -8.95 -2.61 -9.25
CA SER A 165 -9.43 -1.29 -9.68
C SER A 165 -8.32 -0.35 -10.13
N GLN A 166 -7.06 -0.69 -9.88
CA GLN A 166 -5.85 0.04 -10.27
C GLN A 166 -4.93 -0.81 -11.16
N GLU A 167 -5.51 -1.73 -11.95
CA GLU A 167 -4.80 -2.54 -12.97
C GLU A 167 -3.82 -3.57 -12.39
N PHE A 168 -3.94 -3.92 -11.10
CA PHE A 168 -3.18 -5.02 -10.53
C PHE A 168 -3.82 -6.35 -10.90
N GLU A 169 -2.97 -7.31 -11.27
CA GLU A 169 -3.36 -8.69 -11.54
C GLU A 169 -2.77 -9.63 -10.51
N ILE A 170 -3.47 -10.73 -10.23
CA ILE A 170 -2.93 -11.81 -9.39
C ILE A 170 -1.86 -12.53 -10.18
N LEU A 171 -0.65 -12.61 -9.62
CA LEU A 171 0.46 -13.32 -10.23
C LEU A 171 0.92 -14.46 -9.32
N GLN A 172 1.15 -15.63 -9.92
CA GLN A 172 1.72 -16.77 -9.21
C GLN A 172 3.18 -16.51 -8.83
N THR A 173 3.61 -17.07 -7.71
CA THR A 173 4.97 -16.95 -7.19
C THR A 173 5.23 -18.11 -6.25
N ASN A 174 6.47 -18.54 -6.13
CA ASN A 174 6.88 -19.53 -5.13
C ASN A 174 7.49 -18.87 -3.88
N GLU A 175 7.16 -17.60 -3.64
CA GLU A 175 7.58 -16.92 -2.41
C GLU A 175 7.02 -17.69 -1.20
N PRO A 176 7.89 -18.18 -0.30
CA PRO A 176 7.48 -19.09 0.77
C PRO A 176 6.30 -18.57 1.58
N ASN A 177 6.33 -17.31 2.00
CA ASN A 177 5.29 -16.72 2.85
C ASN A 177 3.94 -16.61 2.14
N ILE A 178 3.93 -16.30 0.83
CA ILE A 178 2.71 -16.31 0.01
C ILE A 178 2.19 -17.74 -0.16
N MET A 179 3.06 -18.73 -0.29
CA MET A 179 2.67 -20.13 -0.42
C MET A 179 2.19 -20.78 0.89
N LEU A 180 2.47 -20.16 2.05
CA LEU A 180 2.07 -20.71 3.35
C LEU A 180 0.56 -20.90 3.50
N ARG A 181 -0.24 -20.03 2.87
CA ARG A 181 -1.70 -20.03 3.03
C ARG A 181 -2.40 -19.68 1.73
N PRO A 182 -3.52 -20.36 1.37
CA PRO A 182 -4.22 -20.12 0.12
C PRO A 182 -4.80 -18.71 0.02
N GLU A 183 -5.13 -18.08 1.15
CA GLU A 183 -5.64 -16.71 1.16
C GLU A 183 -4.54 -15.65 0.95
N ASN A 184 -3.26 -15.97 1.12
CA ASN A 184 -2.17 -15.03 0.85
C ASN A 184 -2.03 -14.77 -0.65
N LEU A 185 -1.76 -13.52 -1.02
CA LEU A 185 -1.71 -13.13 -2.41
C LEU A 185 -0.52 -12.24 -2.73
N PHE A 186 -0.07 -12.38 -3.98
CA PHE A 186 0.82 -11.46 -4.65
C PHE A 186 0.08 -10.88 -5.84
N MET A 187 0.03 -9.56 -5.93
CA MET A 187 -0.53 -8.86 -7.08
C MET A 187 0.48 -7.84 -7.58
N ALA A 188 0.49 -7.63 -8.89
CA ALA A 188 1.31 -6.58 -9.48
C ALA A 188 0.65 -5.95 -10.69
N ARG A 189 1.05 -4.72 -10.94
CA ARG A 189 0.80 -3.96 -12.17
C ARG A 189 2.14 -3.69 -12.84
N ILE A 190 2.25 -4.01 -14.12
CA ILE A 190 3.44 -3.76 -14.92
C ILE A 190 3.25 -2.46 -15.69
N GLY A 191 4.13 -1.47 -15.49
CA GLY A 191 4.10 -0.21 -16.23
C GLY A 191 4.34 -0.39 -17.73
N ALA A 192 3.74 0.51 -18.52
CA ALA A 192 3.79 0.43 -19.98
C ALA A 192 5.20 0.55 -20.58
N ASN A 193 6.12 1.21 -19.87
CA ASN A 193 7.48 1.45 -20.34
C ASN A 193 8.48 0.37 -19.89
N ILE A 194 8.02 -0.69 -19.19
CA ILE A 194 8.91 -1.75 -18.72
C ILE A 194 9.43 -2.62 -19.89
N PRO A 195 10.76 -2.69 -20.13
CA PRO A 195 11.33 -3.49 -21.22
C PRO A 195 11.05 -4.99 -21.06
N LYS A 196 10.97 -5.71 -22.19
CA LYS A 196 10.66 -7.16 -22.20
C LYS A 196 11.67 -7.98 -21.39
N GLU A 197 12.93 -7.56 -21.39
CA GLU A 197 14.03 -8.17 -20.64
C GLU A 197 13.76 -8.11 -19.13
N ILE A 198 13.27 -6.96 -18.66
CA ILE A 198 12.88 -6.76 -17.26
C ILE A 198 11.60 -7.54 -16.93
N GLN A 199 10.62 -7.61 -17.83
CA GLN A 199 9.43 -8.46 -17.60
C GLN A 199 9.80 -9.94 -17.50
N LYS A 200 10.77 -10.40 -18.31
CA LYS A 200 11.32 -11.76 -18.22
C LYS A 200 12.03 -11.96 -16.88
N GLN A 201 12.87 -11.03 -16.46
CA GLN A 201 13.55 -11.08 -15.15
C GLN A 201 12.54 -11.12 -14.00
N PHE A 202 11.50 -10.28 -14.03
CA PHE A 202 10.41 -10.29 -13.07
C PHE A 202 9.73 -11.67 -12.99
N LYS A 203 9.47 -12.32 -14.13
CA LYS A 203 8.95 -13.69 -14.16
C LYS A 203 9.89 -14.68 -13.47
N LEU A 204 11.20 -14.61 -13.73
CA LEU A 204 12.18 -15.52 -13.11
C LEU A 204 12.29 -15.31 -11.60
N VAL A 205 12.35 -14.05 -11.14
CA VAL A 205 12.45 -13.69 -9.72
C VAL A 205 11.23 -14.17 -8.93
N ARG A 206 10.00 -14.07 -9.49
CA ARG A 206 8.78 -14.63 -8.86
C ARG A 206 8.90 -16.12 -8.54
N PHE A 207 9.70 -16.87 -9.29
CA PHE A 207 9.92 -18.29 -9.06
C PHE A 207 11.32 -18.61 -8.53
N ASN A 208 12.10 -17.61 -8.11
CA ASN A 208 13.49 -17.80 -7.65
C ASN A 208 14.34 -18.57 -8.68
N MET A 209 14.12 -18.30 -9.97
CA MET A 209 14.79 -18.90 -11.13
C MET A 209 15.71 -17.89 -11.85
N ASP A 210 16.04 -16.79 -11.17
CA ASP A 210 16.88 -15.70 -11.68
C ASP A 210 18.39 -15.96 -11.51
N ARG A 211 18.75 -17.15 -11.03
CA ARG A 211 20.11 -17.59 -10.72
C ARG A 211 20.52 -18.78 -11.58
#